data_AF-A0A9W7GHP6-F1
#
_entry.id   AF-A0A9W7GHP6-F1
#
_cell.length_a   1.000
_cell.length_b   1.000
_cell.length_c   1.000
_cell.angle_alpha   90.00
_cell.angle_beta   90.00
_cell.angle_gamma   90.00
#
_symmetry.space_group_name_H-M   'P 1'
#
loop_
_entity.id
_entity.type
_entity.pdbx_description
1 polymer ?
#
loop_
_entity_poly.entity_id
_entity_poly.type
_entity_poly.pdbx_seq_one_letter_code
_entity_poly.pdbx_strand_id
1 'polypeptide(L)'
;MATRSEAEKLKSKGITCRGTHNLLAWRRSVLGLAIIGMMVVSWFQYEDTFVALDHYNTTVTKMNQDIVYDAARDASSFRAYGQRVAEASGAAAMVDIMWIRVQCSRVLVGVNLFAIVVLLLALYFWDVYHRSRKLMLTSWLLAFAAPFAISTTPTRYFVRWDKFANQTDIFINGAAEHYKVDEREAQVVASCGAITDPSNPQTLEEMRYNVDRMCGYLKDVDGGIMNWLSGDRISQARRNCEIAQEAVEDGRIDDALEITTETCDDILSEVEAAEGDNMDSLQRLQMILLSQDMATKARVAAELLISLANALWAVKGMVPAAVAIAPALLRGSLTVKQLIPQSTIPGMFVILLPWLYCPLVWCLYNILFQLTGTLALFFGLLLLAFGPMNYSLLGTYFHITKPMDDKTVIGNVRKMNVSSALLVLLTPSATTHLVFSTFAKYLVTTIAGVDFVVGEITSQRDFEVFLTTGNDRGGHRVSALTRSKINFLMKERNERLDDLCKANDNKVNIKGMDRWGVEMGINRVGDRMKAVNTRALKINGKPPPKPPRTTLPPQFPKMGGGNKRKSYV
;
A
#
# COMPACT_ATOMS: atom_id res chain seq x y z
N MET A 1 39.22 36.40 -12.65
CA MET A 1 39.61 37.80 -12.41
C MET A 1 38.71 38.70 -13.23
N ALA A 2 38.45 39.94 -12.79
CA ALA A 2 37.67 40.90 -13.56
C ALA A 2 38.42 41.27 -14.86
N THR A 3 37.70 41.39 -15.98
CA THR A 3 38.28 41.92 -17.22
C THR A 3 38.54 43.42 -17.09
N ARG A 4 39.42 44.01 -17.92
CA ARG A 4 39.73 45.47 -17.85
C ARG A 4 38.46 46.33 -18.01
N SER A 5 37.59 45.96 -18.95
CA SER A 5 36.31 46.66 -19.19
C SER A 5 35.34 46.56 -18.00
N GLU A 6 35.31 45.42 -17.30
CA GLU A 6 34.53 45.27 -16.07
C GLU A 6 35.08 46.12 -14.93
N ALA A 7 36.40 46.17 -14.78
CA ALA A 7 37.05 47.00 -13.78
C ALA A 7 36.75 48.49 -14.03
N GLU A 8 36.77 48.94 -15.30
CA GLU A 8 36.39 50.30 -15.70
C GLU A 8 34.91 50.59 -15.41
N LYS A 9 33.99 49.66 -15.74
CA LYS A 9 32.55 49.77 -15.43
C LYS A 9 32.29 49.85 -13.92
N LEU A 10 33.05 49.12 -13.10
CA LEU A 10 32.92 49.20 -11.63
C LEU A 10 33.53 50.48 -11.08
N LYS A 11 34.64 50.95 -11.67
CA LYS A 11 35.29 52.22 -11.31
C LYS A 11 34.38 53.41 -11.62
N SER A 12 33.64 53.40 -12.73
CA SER A 12 32.65 54.44 -13.06
C SER A 12 31.47 54.48 -12.08
N LYS A 13 31.24 53.40 -11.34
CA LYS A 13 30.25 53.31 -10.25
C LYS A 13 30.81 53.64 -8.87
N GLY A 14 32.05 54.15 -8.79
CA GLY A 14 32.71 54.53 -7.54
C GLY A 14 33.32 53.38 -6.74
N ILE A 15 33.32 52.15 -7.27
CA ILE A 15 33.97 51.01 -6.61
C ILE A 15 35.42 50.98 -7.07
N THR A 16 36.37 51.37 -6.21
CA THR A 16 37.80 51.46 -6.56
C THR A 16 38.65 50.32 -6.01
N CYS A 17 38.15 49.56 -5.03
CA CYS A 17 38.92 48.48 -4.39
C CYS A 17 39.04 47.24 -5.29
N ARG A 18 40.28 46.84 -5.59
CA ARG A 18 40.61 45.66 -6.43
C ARG A 18 40.07 44.35 -5.85
N GLY A 19 40.06 44.21 -4.52
CA GLY A 19 39.49 43.04 -3.84
C GLY A 19 37.99 42.90 -4.12
N THR A 20 37.25 44.01 -4.04
CA THR A 20 35.81 44.06 -4.34
C THR A 20 35.52 43.74 -5.82
N HIS A 21 36.36 44.22 -6.75
CA HIS A 21 36.24 43.86 -8.17
C HIS A 21 36.38 42.36 -8.40
N ASN A 22 37.41 41.74 -7.82
CA ASN A 22 37.65 40.31 -7.94
C ASN A 22 36.51 39.49 -7.33
N LEU A 23 35.98 39.91 -6.17
CA LEU A 23 34.85 39.26 -5.53
C LEU A 23 33.58 39.33 -6.38
N LEU A 24 33.26 40.49 -6.96
CA LEU A 24 32.09 40.66 -7.84
C LEU A 24 32.22 39.85 -9.12
N ALA A 25 33.43 39.82 -9.72
CA ALA A 25 33.70 39.00 -10.89
C ALA A 25 33.58 37.49 -10.59
N TRP A 26 34.11 37.03 -9.45
CA TRP A 26 33.94 35.65 -8.99
C TRP A 26 32.46 35.31 -8.79
N ARG A 27 31.71 36.17 -8.10
CA ARG A 27 30.27 35.98 -7.89
C ARG A 27 29.50 35.88 -9.20
N ARG A 28 29.83 36.70 -10.20
CA ARG A 28 29.23 36.61 -11.54
C ARG A 28 29.49 35.25 -12.17
N SER A 29 30.72 34.75 -12.11
CA SER A 29 31.06 33.41 -12.61
C SER A 29 30.29 32.31 -11.87
N VAL A 30 30.16 32.41 -10.54
CA VAL A 30 29.36 31.47 -9.74
C VAL A 30 27.88 31.51 -10.11
N LEU A 31 27.30 32.69 -10.33
CA LEU A 31 25.93 32.83 -10.81
C LEU A 31 25.74 32.18 -12.19
N GLY A 32 26.70 32.36 -13.10
CA GLY A 32 26.71 31.67 -14.40
C GLY A 32 26.72 30.15 -14.27
N LEU A 33 27.58 29.60 -13.40
CA LEU A 33 27.60 28.16 -13.11
C LEU A 33 26.29 27.67 -12.48
N ALA A 34 25.69 28.45 -11.59
CA ALA A 34 24.40 28.11 -10.98
C ALA A 34 23.27 28.06 -12.02
N ILE A 35 23.25 28.99 -12.98
CA ILE A 35 22.29 28.97 -14.09
C ILE A 35 22.44 27.70 -14.93
N ILE A 36 23.67 27.36 -15.33
CA ILE A 36 23.95 26.13 -16.08
C ILE A 36 23.49 24.90 -15.28
N GLY A 37 23.83 24.84 -13.99
CA GLY A 37 23.42 23.74 -13.11
C GLY A 37 21.90 23.58 -13.02
N MET A 38 21.16 24.67 -12.83
CA MET A 38 19.69 24.62 -12.81
C MET A 38 19.08 24.30 -14.18
N MET A 39 19.68 24.74 -15.29
CA MET A 39 19.23 24.36 -16.63
C MET A 39 19.35 22.85 -16.83
N VAL A 40 20.47 22.25 -16.41
CA VAL A 40 20.67 20.79 -16.45
C VAL A 40 19.66 20.07 -15.56
N VAL A 41 19.43 20.54 -14.32
CA VAL A 41 18.42 19.95 -13.42
C VAL A 41 17.01 20.07 -14.01
N SER A 42 16.67 21.23 -14.58
CA SER A 42 15.35 21.46 -15.20
C SER A 42 15.16 20.59 -16.43
N TRP A 43 16.23 20.33 -17.20
CA TRP A 43 16.21 19.40 -18.33
C TRP A 43 15.89 17.97 -17.87
N PHE A 44 16.56 17.47 -16.83
CA PHE A 44 16.25 16.14 -16.28
C PHE A 44 14.83 16.06 -15.73
N GLN A 45 14.33 17.11 -15.07
CA GLN A 45 12.95 17.15 -14.60
C GLN A 45 11.93 17.19 -15.74
N TYR A 46 12.27 17.86 -16.84
CA TYR A 46 11.47 17.87 -18.05
C TYR A 46 11.37 16.45 -18.63
N GLU A 47 12.50 15.77 -18.83
CA GLU A 47 12.54 14.35 -19.27
C GLU A 47 11.71 13.44 -18.35
N ASP A 48 11.89 13.55 -17.02
CA ASP A 48 11.08 12.80 -16.04
C ASP A 48 9.57 13.08 -16.18
N THR A 49 9.19 14.30 -16.58
CA THR A 49 7.79 14.67 -16.83
C THR A 49 7.25 13.98 -18.09
N PHE A 50 8.06 13.85 -19.15
CA PHE A 50 7.68 13.12 -20.36
C PHE A 50 7.51 11.64 -20.09
N VAL A 51 8.44 11.02 -19.36
CA VAL A 51 8.33 9.61 -18.96
C VAL A 51 7.09 9.38 -18.08
N ALA A 52 6.80 10.28 -17.14
CA ALA A 52 5.59 10.20 -16.33
C ALA A 52 4.31 10.34 -17.16
N LEU A 53 4.30 11.18 -18.19
CA LEU A 53 3.17 11.35 -19.11
C LEU A 53 2.95 10.10 -19.97
N ASP A 54 4.02 9.47 -20.46
CA ASP A 54 3.93 8.23 -21.23
C ASP A 54 3.39 7.06 -20.38
N HIS A 55 3.88 6.93 -19.14
CA HIS A 55 3.35 5.97 -18.17
C HIS A 55 1.88 6.24 -17.84
N TYR A 56 1.48 7.51 -17.71
CA TYR A 56 0.08 7.89 -17.52
C TYR A 56 -0.78 7.43 -18.70
N ASN A 57 -0.38 7.73 -19.94
CA ASN A 57 -1.12 7.32 -21.14
C ASN A 57 -1.26 5.79 -21.22
N THR A 58 -0.17 5.06 -20.96
CA THR A 58 -0.19 3.59 -20.92
C THR A 58 -1.15 3.06 -19.84
N THR A 59 -1.16 3.67 -18.66
CA THR A 59 -2.03 3.28 -17.56
C THR A 59 -3.50 3.58 -17.88
N VAL A 60 -3.79 4.71 -18.53
CA VAL A 60 -5.14 5.04 -19.02
C VAL A 60 -5.61 4.03 -20.05
N THR A 61 -4.75 3.62 -20.99
CA THR A 61 -5.13 2.58 -21.97
C THR A 61 -5.45 1.25 -21.31
N LYS A 62 -4.72 0.84 -20.27
CA LYS A 62 -5.00 -0.37 -19.49
C LYS A 62 -6.30 -0.26 -18.69
N MET A 63 -6.57 0.90 -18.10
CA MET A 63 -7.81 1.17 -17.36
C MET A 63 -9.04 1.13 -18.27
N ASN A 64 -8.92 1.60 -19.51
CA ASN A 64 -10.01 1.64 -20.49
C ASN A 64 -10.15 0.34 -21.31
N GLN A 65 -9.42 -0.73 -20.98
CA GLN A 65 -9.66 -2.02 -21.61
C GLN A 65 -11.01 -2.54 -21.12
N ASP A 66 -11.96 -2.73 -22.04
CA ASP A 66 -13.23 -3.39 -21.75
C ASP A 66 -12.95 -4.84 -21.34
N ILE A 67 -13.03 -5.09 -20.04
CA ILE A 67 -12.91 -6.44 -19.48
C ILE A 67 -14.32 -6.99 -19.35
N VAL A 68 -14.74 -7.70 -20.38
CA VAL A 68 -15.94 -8.53 -20.35
C VAL A 68 -15.49 -9.96 -20.08
N TYR A 69 -16.09 -10.59 -19.08
CA TYR A 69 -15.92 -12.03 -18.87
C TYR A 69 -16.59 -12.76 -20.04
N ASP A 70 -15.82 -13.57 -20.77
CA ASP A 70 -16.34 -14.38 -21.87
C ASP A 70 -16.14 -15.85 -21.49
N ALA A 71 -17.22 -16.50 -21.05
CA ALA A 71 -17.19 -17.89 -20.61
C ALA A 71 -16.64 -18.83 -21.69
N ALA A 72 -16.82 -18.54 -22.98
CA ALA A 72 -16.31 -19.37 -24.08
C ALA A 72 -14.79 -19.19 -24.29
N ARG A 73 -14.27 -17.98 -24.05
CA ARG A 73 -12.87 -17.64 -24.26
C ARG A 73 -11.99 -17.90 -23.03
N ASP A 74 -12.56 -17.77 -21.84
CA ASP A 74 -11.84 -17.80 -20.56
C ASP A 74 -12.07 -19.08 -19.74
N ALA A 75 -12.88 -20.02 -20.24
CA ALA A 75 -13.19 -21.30 -19.58
C ALA A 75 -11.94 -22.07 -19.10
N SER A 76 -10.83 -22.01 -19.85
CA SER A 76 -9.62 -22.77 -19.50
C SER A 76 -8.78 -22.15 -18.39
N SER A 77 -8.99 -20.88 -18.02
CA SER A 77 -8.33 -20.30 -16.85
C SER A 77 -8.98 -19.00 -16.36
N PHE A 78 -9.94 -19.11 -15.45
CA PHE A 78 -10.44 -17.99 -14.63
C PHE A 78 -9.31 -17.17 -13.99
N ARG A 79 -8.16 -17.81 -13.72
CA ARG A 79 -6.93 -17.14 -13.28
C ARG A 79 -6.45 -16.03 -14.23
N ALA A 80 -6.53 -16.23 -15.55
CA ALA A 80 -6.12 -15.21 -16.53
C ALA A 80 -7.11 -14.05 -16.58
N TYR A 81 -8.41 -14.33 -16.41
CA TYR A 81 -9.44 -13.30 -16.21
C TYR A 81 -9.15 -12.49 -14.94
N GLY A 82 -8.95 -13.14 -13.79
CA GLY A 82 -8.63 -12.48 -12.53
C GLY A 82 -7.34 -11.65 -12.58
N GLN A 83 -6.32 -12.10 -13.31
CA GLN A 83 -5.11 -11.29 -13.53
C GLN A 83 -5.40 -10.03 -14.34
N ARG A 84 -6.18 -10.11 -15.42
CA ARG A 84 -6.57 -8.93 -16.22
C ARG A 84 -7.37 -7.93 -15.40
N VAL A 85 -8.32 -8.41 -14.61
CA VAL A 85 -9.10 -7.54 -13.72
C VAL A 85 -8.20 -6.91 -12.65
N ALA A 86 -7.29 -7.67 -12.04
CA ALA A 86 -6.33 -7.12 -11.07
C ALA A 86 -5.42 -6.05 -11.70
N GLU A 87 -4.96 -6.25 -12.95
CA GLU A 87 -4.18 -5.26 -13.70
C GLU A 87 -4.98 -3.99 -14.01
N ALA A 88 -6.25 -4.12 -14.40
CA ALA A 88 -7.13 -2.98 -14.65
C ALA A 88 -7.53 -2.25 -13.37
N SER A 89 -7.86 -2.95 -12.28
CA SER A 89 -8.10 -2.36 -10.97
C SER A 89 -6.87 -1.62 -10.45
N GLY A 90 -5.67 -2.21 -10.61
CA GLY A 90 -4.41 -1.55 -10.30
C GLY A 90 -4.16 -0.29 -11.15
N ALA A 91 -4.47 -0.35 -12.45
CA ALA A 91 -4.37 0.80 -13.35
C ALA A 91 -5.38 1.90 -12.97
N ALA A 92 -6.62 1.55 -12.62
CA ALA A 92 -7.65 2.46 -12.18
C ALA A 92 -7.25 3.21 -10.90
N ALA A 93 -6.69 2.48 -9.92
CA ALA A 93 -6.17 3.09 -8.71
C ALA A 93 -5.00 4.04 -8.98
N MET A 94 -4.09 3.68 -9.91
CA MET A 94 -2.87 4.45 -10.21
C MET A 94 -3.08 5.68 -11.11
N VAL A 95 -4.10 5.67 -11.99
CA VAL A 95 -4.32 6.72 -13.00
C VAL A 95 -4.36 8.12 -12.40
N ASP A 96 -5.10 8.29 -11.30
CA ASP A 96 -5.26 9.61 -10.68
C ASP A 96 -3.97 10.08 -9.98
N ILE A 97 -3.22 9.18 -9.33
CA ILE A 97 -1.90 9.52 -8.76
C ILE A 97 -0.92 9.92 -9.85
N MET A 98 -0.88 9.17 -10.95
CA MET A 98 -0.01 9.49 -12.09
C MET A 98 -0.36 10.84 -12.69
N TRP A 99 -1.65 11.16 -12.81
CA TRP A 99 -2.09 12.47 -13.27
C TRP A 99 -1.59 13.60 -12.37
N ILE A 100 -1.80 13.49 -11.05
CA ILE A 100 -1.32 14.50 -10.08
C ILE A 100 0.20 14.63 -10.17
N ARG A 101 0.92 13.51 -10.29
CA ARG A 101 2.38 13.52 -10.43
C ARG A 101 2.80 14.30 -11.68
N VAL A 102 2.14 14.10 -12.82
CA VAL A 102 2.40 14.87 -14.04
C VAL A 102 2.15 16.35 -13.82
N GLN A 103 1.05 16.72 -13.15
CA GLN A 103 0.74 18.13 -12.84
C GLN A 103 1.77 18.75 -11.89
N CYS A 104 2.13 18.07 -10.81
CA CYS A 104 3.16 18.50 -9.89
C CYS A 104 4.52 18.68 -10.60
N SER A 105 4.92 17.75 -11.45
CA SER A 105 6.15 17.87 -12.22
C SER A 105 6.11 19.05 -13.21
N ARG A 106 4.97 19.31 -13.86
CA ARG A 106 4.80 20.49 -14.73
C ARG A 106 4.92 21.79 -13.96
N VAL A 107 4.28 21.89 -12.80
CA VAL A 107 4.40 23.04 -11.90
C VAL A 107 5.84 23.22 -11.45
N LEU A 108 6.53 22.14 -11.08
CA LEU A 108 7.93 22.18 -10.67
C LEU A 108 8.85 22.72 -11.77
N VAL A 109 8.72 22.20 -12.99
CA VAL A 109 9.48 22.68 -14.15
C VAL A 109 9.17 24.15 -14.41
N GLY A 110 7.90 24.56 -14.36
CA GLY A 110 7.49 25.96 -14.53
C GLY A 110 8.12 26.89 -13.49
N VAL A 111 8.10 26.51 -12.21
CA VAL A 111 8.73 27.30 -11.13
C VAL A 111 10.25 27.33 -11.27
N ASN A 112 10.89 26.25 -11.70
CA ASN A 112 12.34 26.21 -11.92
C ASN A 112 12.76 27.07 -13.12
N LEU A 113 12.00 27.06 -14.22
CA LEU A 113 12.22 27.98 -15.34
C LEU A 113 12.07 29.43 -14.90
N PHE A 114 11.05 29.73 -14.10
CA PHE A 114 10.89 31.07 -13.52
C PHE A 114 12.06 31.45 -12.60
N ALA A 115 12.54 30.52 -11.76
CA ALA A 115 13.71 30.73 -10.91
C ALA A 115 14.97 31.01 -11.77
N ILE A 116 15.18 30.28 -12.87
CA ILE A 116 16.26 30.55 -13.82
C ILE A 116 16.17 31.96 -14.39
N VAL A 117 14.98 32.44 -14.78
CA VAL A 117 14.77 33.82 -15.25
C VAL A 117 15.14 34.83 -14.16
N VAL A 118 14.72 34.61 -12.92
CA VAL A 118 15.10 35.47 -11.79
C VAL A 118 16.62 35.46 -11.56
N LEU A 119 17.28 34.31 -11.73
CA LEU A 119 18.74 34.19 -11.63
C LEU A 119 19.47 34.86 -12.81
N LEU A 120 18.92 34.82 -14.02
CA LEU A 120 19.41 35.59 -15.16
C LEU A 120 19.29 37.10 -14.92
N LEU A 121 18.19 37.57 -14.32
CA LEU A 121 18.06 38.96 -13.89
C LEU A 121 19.07 39.30 -12.78
N ALA A 122 19.31 38.39 -11.83
CA ALA A 122 20.33 38.55 -10.80
C ALA A 122 21.74 38.64 -11.40
N LEU A 123 22.00 37.87 -12.46
CA LEU A 123 23.24 37.92 -13.24
C LEU A 123 23.33 39.19 -14.07
N TYR A 124 22.23 39.70 -14.64
CA TYR A 124 22.22 40.95 -15.40
C TYR A 124 22.54 42.16 -14.50
N PHE A 125 21.91 42.23 -13.32
CA PHE A 125 22.15 43.28 -12.33
C PHE A 125 23.32 42.99 -11.38
N TRP A 126 24.27 42.14 -11.77
CA TRP A 126 25.39 41.70 -10.91
C TRP A 126 26.24 42.85 -10.35
N ASP A 127 26.30 43.96 -11.09
CA ASP A 127 27.02 45.18 -10.75
C ASP A 127 26.32 46.03 -9.68
N VAL A 128 25.02 45.81 -9.44
CA VAL A 128 24.27 46.41 -8.32
C VAL A 128 24.06 45.34 -7.23
N TYR A 129 25.05 45.22 -6.34
CA TYR A 129 25.14 44.13 -5.36
C TYR A 129 23.83 43.88 -4.59
N HIS A 130 23.20 44.92 -4.04
CA HIS A 130 21.98 44.78 -3.25
C HIS A 130 20.81 44.19 -4.05
N ARG A 131 20.60 44.65 -5.29
CA ARG A 131 19.50 44.18 -6.15
C ARG A 131 19.75 42.75 -6.61
N SER A 132 20.96 42.47 -7.09
CA SER A 132 21.35 41.11 -7.50
C SER A 132 21.28 40.11 -6.35
N ARG A 133 21.65 40.51 -5.12
CA ARG A 133 21.54 39.64 -3.94
C ARG A 133 20.09 39.30 -3.62
N LYS A 134 19.18 40.28 -3.64
CA LYS A 134 17.75 40.04 -3.41
C LYS A 134 17.17 39.08 -4.45
N LEU A 135 17.42 39.32 -5.74
CA LEU A 135 16.96 38.44 -6.82
C LEU A 135 17.50 37.02 -6.69
N MET A 136 18.79 36.87 -6.37
CA MET A 136 19.41 35.56 -6.12
C MET A 136 18.71 34.82 -4.97
N LEU A 137 18.43 35.51 -3.84
CA LEU A 137 17.71 34.91 -2.71
C LEU A 137 16.27 34.53 -3.08
N THR A 138 15.56 35.35 -3.85
CA THR A 138 14.22 35.03 -4.35
C THR A 138 14.24 33.80 -5.24
N SER A 139 15.20 33.70 -6.16
CA SER A 139 15.33 32.52 -7.01
C SER A 139 15.63 31.25 -6.22
N TRP A 140 16.49 31.34 -5.19
CA TRP A 140 16.75 30.22 -4.29
C TRP A 140 15.49 29.82 -3.53
N LEU A 141 14.77 30.80 -2.96
CA LEU A 141 13.51 30.53 -2.27
C LEU A 141 12.52 29.78 -3.17
N LEU A 142 12.38 30.18 -4.44
CA LEU A 142 11.52 29.49 -5.41
C LEU A 142 11.99 28.05 -5.70
N ALA A 143 13.28 27.86 -5.96
CA ALA A 143 13.86 26.55 -6.27
C ALA A 143 13.74 25.56 -5.10
N PHE A 144 13.79 26.03 -3.86
CA PHE A 144 13.64 25.18 -2.66
C PHE A 144 12.18 25.01 -2.23
N ALA A 145 11.34 26.04 -2.36
CA ALA A 145 9.95 26.00 -1.93
C ALA A 145 9.07 25.12 -2.84
N ALA A 146 9.35 25.06 -4.14
CA ALA A 146 8.52 24.30 -5.08
C ALA A 146 8.54 22.77 -4.85
N PRO A 147 9.70 22.09 -4.74
CA PRO A 147 9.72 20.66 -4.39
C PRO A 147 9.01 20.36 -3.07
N PHE A 148 9.10 21.30 -2.12
CA PHE A 148 8.45 21.18 -0.82
C PHE A 148 6.93 21.32 -0.90
N ALA A 149 6.42 22.33 -1.59
CA ALA A 149 4.97 22.51 -1.78
C ALA A 149 4.34 21.31 -2.52
N ILE A 150 5.10 20.65 -3.39
CA ILE A 150 4.67 19.42 -4.04
C ILE A 150 4.65 18.25 -3.05
N SER A 151 5.66 18.13 -2.19
CA SER A 151 5.73 17.01 -1.22
C SER A 151 4.69 17.10 -0.11
N THR A 152 4.08 18.27 0.12
CA THR A 152 2.94 18.43 1.03
C THR A 152 1.59 18.09 0.40
N THR A 153 1.54 17.82 -0.91
CA THR A 153 0.28 17.49 -1.59
C THR A 153 -0.24 16.13 -1.12
N PRO A 154 -1.43 16.06 -0.50
CA PRO A 154 -1.93 14.81 0.06
C PRO A 154 -2.57 13.95 -1.03
N THR A 155 -1.74 13.22 -1.77
CA THR A 155 -2.13 12.42 -2.94
C THR A 155 -3.29 11.46 -2.70
N ARG A 156 -3.42 10.92 -1.47
CA ARG A 156 -4.52 10.01 -1.09
C ARG A 156 -5.91 10.60 -1.32
N TYR A 157 -6.11 11.91 -1.13
CA TYR A 157 -7.44 12.54 -1.29
C TYR A 157 -7.88 12.71 -2.74
N PHE A 158 -6.96 12.56 -3.69
CA PHE A 158 -7.27 12.75 -5.10
C PHE A 158 -7.53 11.42 -5.83
N VAL A 159 -7.38 10.28 -5.15
CA VAL A 159 -7.67 8.97 -5.75
C VAL A 159 -9.18 8.73 -5.75
N ARG A 160 -9.75 8.55 -6.94
CA ARG A 160 -11.16 8.19 -7.11
C ARG A 160 -11.36 6.69 -6.94
N TRP A 161 -11.72 6.30 -5.72
CA TRP A 161 -11.96 4.90 -5.36
C TRP A 161 -13.22 4.30 -6.01
N ASP A 162 -14.13 5.11 -6.52
CA ASP A 162 -15.30 4.70 -7.31
C ASP A 162 -14.89 3.90 -8.55
N LYS A 163 -13.81 4.30 -9.25
CA LYS A 163 -13.32 3.55 -10.40
C LYS A 163 -12.78 2.17 -10.02
N PHE A 164 -12.11 2.08 -8.88
CA PHE A 164 -11.62 0.81 -8.35
C PHE A 164 -12.79 -0.09 -7.90
N ALA A 165 -13.80 0.49 -7.26
CA ALA A 165 -15.02 -0.22 -6.89
C ALA A 165 -15.73 -0.79 -8.12
N ASN A 166 -15.94 -0.01 -9.18
CA ASN A 166 -16.56 -0.50 -10.41
C ASN A 166 -15.81 -1.69 -11.04
N GLN A 167 -14.46 -1.68 -11.02
CA GLN A 167 -13.66 -2.81 -11.53
C GLN A 167 -13.76 -4.04 -10.64
N THR A 168 -13.92 -3.82 -9.33
CA THR A 168 -14.18 -4.90 -8.37
C THR A 168 -15.56 -5.50 -8.63
N ASP A 169 -16.60 -4.70 -8.85
CA ASP A 169 -17.95 -5.20 -9.13
C ASP A 169 -17.97 -6.05 -10.42
N ILE A 170 -17.21 -5.66 -11.44
CA ILE A 170 -17.00 -6.49 -12.65
C ILE A 170 -16.35 -7.83 -12.31
N PHE A 171 -15.35 -7.84 -11.41
CA PHE A 171 -14.74 -9.10 -10.94
C PHE A 171 -15.76 -9.99 -10.23
N ILE A 172 -16.56 -9.41 -9.32
CA ILE A 172 -17.57 -10.13 -8.53
C ILE A 172 -18.61 -10.74 -9.46
N ASN A 173 -19.14 -9.96 -10.39
CA ASN A 173 -20.13 -10.44 -11.36
C ASN A 173 -19.56 -11.53 -12.28
N GLY A 174 -18.34 -11.35 -12.79
CA GLY A 174 -17.69 -12.38 -13.63
C GLY A 174 -17.34 -13.65 -12.85
N ALA A 175 -17.03 -13.53 -11.55
CA ALA A 175 -16.84 -14.69 -10.67
C ALA A 175 -18.17 -15.43 -10.45
N ALA A 176 -19.25 -14.71 -10.18
CA ALA A 176 -20.58 -15.28 -10.02
C ALA A 176 -21.02 -16.05 -11.28
N GLU A 177 -20.77 -15.48 -12.46
CA GLU A 177 -21.04 -16.13 -13.75
C GLU A 177 -20.14 -17.36 -13.99
N HIS A 178 -18.83 -17.26 -13.73
CA HIS A 178 -17.89 -18.37 -13.91
C HIS A 178 -18.25 -19.60 -13.06
N TYR A 179 -18.59 -19.37 -11.80
CA TYR A 179 -18.96 -20.44 -10.88
C TYR A 179 -20.43 -20.84 -10.97
N LYS A 180 -21.20 -20.21 -11.89
CA LYS A 180 -22.64 -20.43 -12.07
C LYS A 180 -23.39 -20.36 -10.74
N VAL A 181 -23.08 -19.33 -9.94
CA VAL A 181 -23.61 -19.19 -8.58
C VAL A 181 -25.14 -19.23 -8.62
N ASP A 182 -25.76 -18.52 -9.56
CA ASP A 182 -27.22 -18.47 -9.74
C ASP A 182 -27.83 -19.84 -10.08
N GLU A 183 -27.16 -20.62 -10.93
CA GLU A 183 -27.63 -21.95 -11.33
C GLU A 183 -27.52 -22.92 -10.15
N ARG A 184 -26.42 -22.85 -9.38
CA ARG A 184 -26.18 -23.69 -8.21
C ARG A 184 -27.13 -23.35 -7.08
N GLU A 185 -27.38 -22.08 -6.86
CA GLU A 185 -28.32 -21.60 -5.87
C GLU A 185 -29.75 -22.03 -6.20
N ALA A 186 -30.20 -21.81 -7.44
CA ALA A 186 -31.50 -22.29 -7.89
C ALA A 186 -31.63 -23.81 -7.76
N GLN A 187 -30.54 -24.57 -7.98
CA GLN A 187 -30.50 -26.01 -7.78
C GLN A 187 -30.60 -26.41 -6.31
N VAL A 188 -29.93 -25.69 -5.39
CA VAL A 188 -30.01 -25.94 -3.94
C VAL A 188 -31.40 -25.59 -3.43
N VAL A 189 -31.96 -24.42 -3.79
CA VAL A 189 -33.32 -24.00 -3.42
C VAL A 189 -34.36 -24.98 -3.96
N ALA A 190 -34.25 -25.41 -5.22
CA ALA A 190 -35.16 -26.41 -5.78
C ALA A 190 -35.03 -27.79 -5.11
N SER A 191 -33.80 -28.21 -4.76
CA SER A 191 -33.58 -29.48 -4.05
C SER A 191 -34.16 -29.43 -2.63
N CYS A 192 -33.97 -28.32 -1.92
CA CYS A 192 -34.55 -28.13 -0.60
C CYS A 192 -36.08 -28.03 -0.65
N GLY A 193 -36.65 -27.30 -1.60
CA GLY A 193 -38.10 -27.26 -1.79
C GLY A 193 -38.70 -28.63 -2.10
N ALA A 194 -38.00 -29.49 -2.85
CA ALA A 194 -38.46 -30.85 -3.11
C ALA A 194 -38.43 -31.75 -1.86
N ILE A 195 -37.53 -31.49 -0.91
CA ILE A 195 -37.36 -32.25 0.33
C ILE A 195 -38.33 -31.78 1.41
N THR A 196 -38.58 -30.48 1.50
CA THR A 196 -39.45 -29.89 2.54
C THR A 196 -40.93 -29.91 2.17
N ASP A 197 -41.30 -30.16 0.91
CA ASP A 197 -42.70 -30.19 0.48
C ASP A 197 -43.45 -31.42 1.04
N PRO A 198 -44.39 -31.23 1.99
CA PRO A 198 -45.13 -32.33 2.61
C PRO A 198 -46.10 -33.03 1.64
N SER A 199 -46.35 -32.44 0.47
CA SER A 199 -47.28 -32.98 -0.53
C SER A 199 -46.66 -34.02 -1.47
N ASN A 200 -45.32 -34.14 -1.48
CA ASN A 200 -44.61 -35.10 -2.30
C ASN A 200 -44.09 -36.26 -1.43
N PRO A 201 -44.83 -37.39 -1.31
CA PRO A 201 -44.35 -38.56 -0.58
C PRO A 201 -43.13 -39.13 -1.30
N GLN A 202 -41.94 -38.71 -0.88
CA GLN A 202 -40.71 -39.10 -1.53
C GLN A 202 -40.51 -40.60 -1.43
N THR A 203 -40.32 -41.23 -2.59
CA THR A 203 -39.80 -42.59 -2.62
C THR A 203 -38.34 -42.58 -2.12
N LEU A 204 -37.88 -43.68 -1.50
CA LEU A 204 -36.49 -43.85 -1.06
C LEU A 204 -35.48 -43.45 -2.15
N GLU A 205 -35.78 -43.76 -3.40
CA GLU A 205 -34.93 -43.46 -4.56
C GLU A 205 -34.86 -41.95 -4.87
N GLU A 206 -35.97 -41.24 -4.79
CA GLU A 206 -36.02 -39.78 -4.99
C GLU A 206 -35.32 -39.03 -3.86
N MET A 207 -35.48 -39.48 -2.61
CA MET A 207 -34.77 -38.90 -1.48
C MET A 207 -33.27 -39.09 -1.62
N ARG A 208 -32.82 -40.30 -1.94
CA ARG A 208 -31.40 -40.59 -2.19
C ARG A 208 -30.84 -39.70 -3.28
N TYR A 209 -31.57 -39.54 -4.39
CA TYR A 209 -31.16 -38.67 -5.48
C TYR A 209 -31.06 -37.19 -5.06
N ASN A 210 -32.04 -36.67 -4.32
CA ASN A 210 -32.06 -35.27 -3.88
C ASN A 210 -30.98 -34.98 -2.82
N VAL A 211 -30.77 -35.89 -1.87
CA VAL A 211 -29.69 -35.80 -0.85
C VAL A 211 -28.33 -35.87 -1.53
N ASP A 212 -28.08 -36.86 -2.39
CA ASP A 212 -26.80 -36.98 -3.10
C ASP A 212 -26.52 -35.78 -4.00
N ARG A 213 -27.56 -35.23 -4.65
CA ARG A 213 -27.44 -34.04 -5.47
C ARG A 213 -27.08 -32.81 -4.63
N MET A 214 -27.82 -32.56 -3.54
CA MET A 214 -27.56 -31.43 -2.63
C MET A 214 -26.17 -31.53 -1.99
N CYS A 215 -25.82 -32.70 -1.45
CA CYS A 215 -24.54 -32.94 -0.81
C CYS A 215 -23.38 -32.98 -1.81
N GLY A 216 -23.63 -33.43 -3.05
CA GLY A 216 -22.70 -33.33 -4.17
C GLY A 216 -22.31 -31.88 -4.46
N TYR A 217 -23.28 -30.95 -4.46
CA TYR A 217 -22.98 -29.53 -4.63
C TYR A 217 -22.16 -28.97 -3.45
N LEU A 218 -22.48 -29.34 -2.22
CA LEU A 218 -21.72 -28.89 -1.03
C LEU A 218 -20.30 -29.47 -0.98
N LYS A 219 -20.08 -30.65 -1.59
CA LYS A 219 -18.78 -31.33 -1.68
C LYS A 219 -17.91 -30.80 -2.83
N ASP A 220 -18.49 -30.47 -3.98
CA ASP A 220 -17.75 -29.88 -5.11
C ASP A 220 -17.21 -28.47 -4.81
N VAL A 221 -17.77 -27.80 -3.80
CA VAL A 221 -17.28 -26.52 -3.28
C VAL A 221 -15.93 -26.65 -2.56
N ASP A 222 -15.46 -27.86 -2.24
CA ASP A 222 -14.26 -28.13 -1.42
C ASP A 222 -12.91 -27.87 -2.11
N GLY A 223 -12.92 -27.55 -3.41
CA GLY A 223 -11.75 -27.29 -4.25
C GLY A 223 -11.06 -25.94 -4.00
N GLY A 224 -10.45 -25.75 -2.83
CA GLY A 224 -9.25 -24.91 -2.66
C GLY A 224 -9.42 -23.44 -2.27
N ILE A 225 -10.55 -22.79 -2.55
CA ILE A 225 -10.81 -21.43 -2.06
C ILE A 225 -11.76 -21.45 -0.86
N MET A 226 -12.81 -22.29 -0.88
CA MET A 226 -13.87 -22.29 0.13
C MET A 226 -13.53 -22.99 1.46
N ASN A 227 -12.46 -23.80 1.52
CA ASN A 227 -11.98 -24.37 2.79
C ASN A 227 -11.42 -23.34 3.78
N TRP A 228 -11.04 -22.15 3.30
CA TRP A 228 -10.66 -21.02 4.16
C TRP A 228 -11.88 -20.18 4.60
N LEU A 229 -13.07 -20.48 4.06
CA LEU A 229 -14.23 -19.58 4.04
C LEU A 229 -15.51 -20.17 4.63
N SER A 230 -15.52 -21.45 4.97
CA SER A 230 -16.64 -22.05 5.67
C SER A 230 -16.69 -21.47 7.08
N GLY A 231 -17.51 -20.44 7.30
CA GLY A 231 -18.03 -20.16 8.63
C GLY A 231 -18.67 -21.43 9.21
N ASP A 232 -18.78 -21.48 10.54
CA ASP A 232 -19.21 -22.69 11.26
C ASP A 232 -20.51 -23.32 10.74
N ARG A 233 -21.39 -22.52 10.11
CA ARG A 233 -22.66 -23.01 9.52
C ARG A 233 -22.49 -23.80 8.22
N ILE A 234 -21.59 -23.42 7.30
CA ILE A 234 -21.35 -24.22 6.08
C ILE A 234 -20.65 -25.52 6.43
N SER A 235 -19.70 -25.47 7.38
CA SER A 235 -19.03 -26.68 7.83
C SER A 235 -20.01 -27.61 8.58
N GLN A 236 -20.98 -27.05 9.30
CA GLN A 236 -22.10 -27.78 9.89
C GLN A 236 -23.04 -28.37 8.83
N ALA A 237 -23.48 -27.60 7.84
CA ALA A 237 -24.32 -28.10 6.74
C ALA A 237 -23.63 -29.23 5.96
N ARG A 238 -22.32 -29.12 5.74
CA ARG A 238 -21.52 -30.20 5.15
C ARG A 238 -21.53 -31.45 6.01
N ARG A 239 -21.31 -31.31 7.33
CA ARG A 239 -21.33 -32.42 8.27
C ARG A 239 -22.72 -33.08 8.32
N ASN A 240 -23.79 -32.29 8.33
CA ASN A 240 -25.15 -32.79 8.26
C ASN A 240 -25.41 -33.54 6.96
N CYS A 241 -24.84 -33.07 5.85
CA CYS A 241 -24.89 -33.75 4.57
C CYS A 241 -24.20 -35.12 4.59
N GLU A 242 -23.02 -35.21 5.21
CA GLU A 242 -22.31 -36.49 5.38
C GLU A 242 -23.14 -37.47 6.22
N ILE A 243 -23.76 -37.00 7.31
CA ILE A 243 -24.62 -37.82 8.18
C ILE A 243 -25.91 -38.23 7.45
N ALA A 244 -26.51 -37.33 6.68
CA ALA A 244 -27.69 -37.63 5.87
C ALA A 244 -27.39 -38.68 4.79
N GLN A 245 -26.24 -38.58 4.12
CA GLN A 245 -25.81 -39.59 3.15
C GLN A 245 -25.60 -40.96 3.80
N GLU A 246 -24.96 -41.03 4.97
CA GLU A 246 -24.77 -42.26 5.74
C GLU A 246 -26.12 -42.88 6.16
N ALA A 247 -27.06 -42.06 6.65
CA ALA A 247 -28.41 -42.51 7.01
C ALA A 247 -29.19 -43.06 5.81
N VAL A 248 -29.05 -42.48 4.62
CA VAL A 248 -29.64 -43.01 3.38
C VAL A 248 -29.01 -44.35 2.99
N GLU A 249 -27.69 -44.50 3.13
CA GLU A 249 -27.00 -45.77 2.84
C GLU A 249 -27.41 -46.90 3.80
N ASP A 250 -27.69 -46.57 5.07
CA ASP A 250 -28.18 -47.51 6.08
C ASP A 250 -29.68 -47.86 5.94
N GLY A 251 -30.40 -47.20 5.03
CA GLY A 251 -31.86 -47.34 4.89
C GLY A 251 -32.67 -46.66 6.00
N ARG A 252 -32.05 -45.75 6.77
CA ARG A 252 -32.69 -44.93 7.82
C ARG A 252 -33.26 -43.65 7.22
N ILE A 253 -34.35 -43.80 6.46
CA ILE A 253 -34.97 -42.71 5.68
C ILE A 253 -35.44 -41.57 6.57
N ASP A 254 -36.07 -41.88 7.70
CA ASP A 254 -36.63 -40.87 8.60
C ASP A 254 -35.54 -39.99 9.22
N ASP A 255 -34.42 -40.60 9.63
CA ASP A 255 -33.24 -39.89 10.15
C ASP A 255 -32.63 -38.97 9.07
N ALA A 256 -32.50 -39.48 7.84
CA ALA A 256 -31.97 -38.72 6.71
C ALA A 256 -32.87 -37.52 6.37
N LEU A 257 -34.20 -37.73 6.38
CA LEU A 257 -35.17 -36.69 6.10
C LEU A 257 -35.17 -35.62 7.18
N GLU A 258 -35.12 -35.98 8.46
CA GLU A 258 -35.07 -35.02 9.57
C GLU A 258 -33.81 -34.14 9.48
N ILE A 259 -32.63 -34.75 9.29
CA ILE A 259 -31.36 -34.02 9.21
C ILE A 259 -31.30 -33.13 7.95
N THR A 260 -31.82 -33.62 6.83
CA THR A 260 -31.82 -32.86 5.57
C THR A 260 -32.83 -31.72 5.62
N THR A 261 -34.00 -31.94 6.23
CA THR A 261 -35.01 -30.89 6.46
C THR A 261 -34.45 -29.80 7.36
N GLU A 262 -33.82 -30.15 8.47
CA GLU A 262 -33.17 -29.17 9.35
C GLU A 262 -32.09 -28.35 8.60
N THR A 263 -31.28 -29.02 7.79
CA THR A 263 -30.25 -28.36 6.99
C THR A 263 -30.86 -27.46 5.91
N CYS A 264 -31.96 -27.88 5.29
CA CYS A 264 -32.67 -27.08 4.31
C CYS A 264 -33.41 -25.90 4.92
N ASP A 265 -34.00 -26.04 6.10
CA ASP A 265 -34.63 -24.95 6.84
C ASP A 265 -33.58 -23.91 7.26
N ASP A 266 -32.40 -24.34 7.70
CA ASP A 266 -31.28 -23.44 7.98
C ASP A 266 -30.84 -22.67 6.72
N ILE A 267 -30.72 -23.35 5.57
CA ILE A 267 -30.34 -22.70 4.30
C ILE A 267 -31.45 -21.76 3.80
N LEU A 268 -32.71 -22.21 3.78
CA LEU A 268 -33.85 -21.44 3.27
C LEU A 268 -34.15 -20.23 4.16
N SER A 269 -34.08 -20.37 5.49
CA SER A 269 -34.29 -19.24 6.40
C SER A 269 -33.23 -18.15 6.23
N GLU A 270 -31.99 -18.52 5.92
CA GLU A 270 -30.97 -17.54 5.58
C GLU A 270 -31.18 -16.92 4.18
N VAL A 271 -31.67 -17.69 3.19
CA VAL A 271 -32.07 -17.16 1.88
C VAL A 271 -33.21 -16.16 2.00
N GLU A 272 -34.27 -16.50 2.74
CA GLU A 272 -35.43 -15.61 2.99
C GLU A 272 -35.03 -14.36 3.78
N ALA A 273 -34.12 -14.51 4.76
CA ALA A 273 -33.57 -13.37 5.50
C ALA A 273 -32.76 -12.42 4.60
N ALA A 274 -32.15 -12.92 3.52
CA ALA A 274 -31.47 -12.09 2.52
C ALA A 274 -32.45 -11.41 1.55
N GLU A 275 -33.57 -12.07 1.20
CA GLU A 275 -34.57 -11.58 0.23
C GLU A 275 -35.35 -10.35 0.74
N GLY A 276 -35.52 -10.21 2.06
CA GLY A 276 -36.23 -9.09 2.70
C GLY A 276 -35.61 -7.70 2.51
N ASP A 277 -34.38 -7.62 1.99
CA ASP A 277 -33.62 -6.38 1.83
C ASP A 277 -33.07 -6.21 0.40
N ASN A 278 -33.89 -6.43 -0.65
CA ASN A 278 -33.52 -6.21 -2.08
C ASN A 278 -32.17 -6.83 -2.53
N MET A 279 -31.65 -7.82 -1.80
CA MET A 279 -30.38 -8.47 -2.07
C MET A 279 -30.64 -9.92 -2.41
N ASP A 280 -30.58 -10.18 -3.71
CA ASP A 280 -30.72 -11.47 -4.37
C ASP A 280 -29.64 -12.44 -3.82
N SER A 281 -30.10 -13.27 -2.87
CA SER A 281 -29.61 -14.58 -2.42
C SER A 281 -28.42 -14.77 -1.48
N LEU A 282 -28.50 -15.85 -0.68
CA LEU A 282 -27.55 -16.27 0.36
C LEU A 282 -26.18 -16.73 -0.15
N GLN A 283 -26.17 -17.51 -1.24
CA GLN A 283 -24.92 -18.01 -1.82
C GLN A 283 -24.20 -16.90 -2.58
N ARG A 284 -24.95 -16.03 -3.25
CA ARG A 284 -24.41 -14.75 -3.71
C ARG A 284 -23.97 -13.93 -2.51
N LEU A 285 -24.73 -13.81 -1.44
CA LEU A 285 -24.39 -13.00 -0.27
C LEU A 285 -23.05 -13.43 0.32
N GLN A 286 -22.77 -14.72 0.48
CA GLN A 286 -21.50 -15.14 1.07
C GLN A 286 -20.31 -14.95 0.12
N MET A 287 -20.48 -15.23 -1.18
CA MET A 287 -19.45 -14.94 -2.20
C MET A 287 -19.25 -13.44 -2.41
N ILE A 288 -20.32 -12.64 -2.33
CA ILE A 288 -20.33 -11.19 -2.41
C ILE A 288 -19.67 -10.62 -1.15
N LEU A 289 -20.08 -11.00 0.05
CA LEU A 289 -19.50 -10.54 1.32
C LEU A 289 -18.01 -10.86 1.38
N LEU A 290 -17.62 -12.05 0.93
CA LEU A 290 -16.23 -12.40 0.85
C LEU A 290 -15.48 -11.58 -0.19
N SER A 291 -15.99 -11.52 -1.42
CA SER A 291 -15.33 -10.78 -2.48
C SER A 291 -15.27 -9.28 -2.15
N GLN A 292 -16.26 -8.75 -1.42
CA GLN A 292 -16.27 -7.43 -0.82
C GLN A 292 -15.23 -7.29 0.29
N ASP A 293 -15.04 -8.28 1.18
CA ASP A 293 -13.99 -8.25 2.20
C ASP A 293 -12.60 -8.31 1.55
N MET A 294 -12.39 -9.22 0.59
CA MET A 294 -11.15 -9.28 -0.20
C MET A 294 -10.92 -7.99 -0.97
N ALA A 295 -11.96 -7.40 -1.58
CA ALA A 295 -11.89 -6.14 -2.28
C ALA A 295 -11.57 -4.98 -1.34
N THR A 296 -12.16 -4.96 -0.16
CA THR A 296 -11.90 -3.96 0.87
C THR A 296 -10.46 -4.07 1.37
N LYS A 297 -9.98 -5.28 1.64
CA LYS A 297 -8.57 -5.55 2.00
C LYS A 297 -7.62 -5.21 0.88
N ALA A 298 -7.94 -5.56 -0.37
CA ALA A 298 -7.15 -5.23 -1.55
C ALA A 298 -7.10 -3.73 -1.79
N ARG A 299 -8.22 -3.03 -1.61
CA ARG A 299 -8.30 -1.57 -1.64
C ARG A 299 -7.42 -0.94 -0.58
N VAL A 300 -7.53 -1.39 0.68
CA VAL A 300 -6.68 -0.89 1.77
C VAL A 300 -5.20 -1.17 1.49
N ALA A 301 -4.85 -2.36 0.98
CA ALA A 301 -3.50 -2.70 0.60
C ALA A 301 -2.99 -1.81 -0.56
N ALA A 302 -3.81 -1.58 -1.59
CA ALA A 302 -3.50 -0.69 -2.70
C ALA A 302 -3.32 0.75 -2.23
N GLU A 303 -4.21 1.25 -1.36
CA GLU A 303 -4.10 2.53 -0.66
C GLU A 303 -2.75 2.67 0.01
N LEU A 304 -2.36 1.70 0.84
CA LEU A 304 -1.10 1.71 1.59
C LEU A 304 0.12 1.67 0.66
N LEU A 305 0.12 0.80 -0.35
CA LEU A 305 1.23 0.64 -1.29
C LEU A 305 1.44 1.89 -2.16
N ILE A 306 0.36 2.45 -2.69
CA ILE A 306 0.38 3.70 -3.46
C ILE A 306 0.93 4.83 -2.60
N SER A 307 0.43 4.95 -1.38
CA SER A 307 0.78 6.06 -0.49
C SER A 307 2.23 5.96 -0.02
N LEU A 308 2.72 4.74 0.26
CA LEU A 308 4.12 4.44 0.54
C LEU A 308 5.03 4.75 -0.67
N ALA A 309 4.65 4.31 -1.87
CA ALA A 309 5.42 4.54 -3.08
C ALA A 309 5.58 6.04 -3.37
N ASN A 310 4.51 6.82 -3.20
CA ASN A 310 4.55 8.27 -3.36
C ASN A 310 5.46 8.94 -2.31
N ALA A 311 5.39 8.51 -1.04
CA ALA A 311 6.23 9.05 0.01
C ALA A 311 7.72 8.72 -0.23
N LEU A 312 8.05 7.49 -0.64
CA LEU A 312 9.41 7.10 -1.01
C LEU A 312 9.94 7.89 -2.22
N TRP A 313 9.07 8.21 -3.16
CA TRP A 313 9.44 9.05 -4.30
C TRP A 313 9.83 10.47 -3.88
N ALA A 314 9.05 11.08 -2.96
CA ALA A 314 9.40 12.37 -2.39
C ALA A 314 10.74 12.33 -1.63
N VAL A 315 10.99 11.27 -0.85
CA VAL A 315 12.27 11.03 -0.16
C VAL A 315 13.42 10.93 -1.17
N LYS A 316 13.27 10.16 -2.25
CA LYS A 316 14.28 10.02 -3.31
C LYS A 316 14.66 11.37 -3.94
N GLY A 317 13.69 12.28 -4.10
CA GLY A 317 13.93 13.61 -4.64
C GLY A 317 14.68 14.55 -3.67
N MET A 318 14.35 14.51 -2.37
CA MET A 318 14.89 15.48 -1.40
C MET A 318 16.18 15.03 -0.72
N VAL A 319 16.37 13.73 -0.47
CA VAL A 319 17.52 13.20 0.29
C VAL A 319 18.87 13.57 -0.34
N PRO A 320 19.13 13.35 -1.64
CA PRO A 320 20.43 13.66 -2.23
C PRO A 320 20.79 15.14 -2.12
N ALA A 321 19.81 16.04 -2.32
CA ALA A 321 20.00 17.48 -2.20
C ALA A 321 20.32 17.88 -0.76
N ALA A 322 19.56 17.40 0.22
CA ALA A 322 19.77 17.73 1.63
C ALA A 322 21.12 17.21 2.15
N VAL A 323 21.46 15.96 1.84
CA VAL A 323 22.70 15.29 2.30
C VAL A 323 23.95 15.88 1.63
N ALA A 324 23.87 16.35 0.39
CA ALA A 324 24.98 16.99 -0.28
C ALA A 324 25.20 18.44 0.19
N ILE A 325 24.11 19.21 0.32
CA ILE A 325 24.19 20.67 0.57
C ILE A 325 24.49 20.96 2.04
N ALA A 326 23.81 20.31 2.99
CA ALA A 326 23.92 20.70 4.40
C ALA A 326 25.35 20.56 4.97
N PRO A 327 26.09 19.45 4.76
CA PRO A 327 27.46 19.32 5.25
C PRO A 327 28.44 20.26 4.54
N ALA A 328 28.26 20.49 3.23
CA ALA A 328 29.09 21.39 2.46
C ALA A 328 28.93 22.85 2.93
N LEU A 329 27.69 23.28 3.19
CA LEU A 329 27.40 24.60 3.73
C LEU A 329 27.96 24.75 5.14
N LEU A 330 27.75 23.78 6.02
CA LEU A 330 28.29 23.78 7.38
C LEU A 330 29.82 23.86 7.37
N ARG A 331 30.50 23.01 6.61
CA ARG A 331 31.97 23.02 6.52
C ARG A 331 32.49 24.35 5.94
N GLY A 332 31.91 24.83 4.84
CA GLY A 332 32.28 26.10 4.23
C GLY A 332 32.08 27.28 5.19
N SER A 333 30.99 27.26 5.96
CA SER A 333 30.69 28.26 6.99
C SER A 333 31.73 28.25 8.11
N LEU A 334 32.14 27.08 8.59
CA LEU A 334 33.12 26.93 9.67
C LEU A 334 34.50 27.39 9.20
N THR A 335 34.91 27.03 7.98
CA THR A 335 36.16 27.52 7.39
C THR A 335 36.17 29.05 7.28
N VAL A 336 35.07 29.65 6.84
CA VAL A 336 34.95 31.12 6.80
C VAL A 336 35.01 31.73 8.21
N LYS A 337 34.43 31.07 9.22
CA LYS A 337 34.51 31.53 10.62
C LYS A 337 35.94 31.47 11.15
N GLN A 338 36.70 30.44 10.80
CA GLN A 338 38.11 30.29 11.19
C GLN A 338 38.99 31.37 10.55
N LEU A 339 38.73 31.73 9.29
CA LEU A 339 39.49 32.77 8.58
C LEU A 339 39.13 34.19 9.05
N ILE A 340 37.84 34.44 9.31
CA ILE A 340 37.33 35.75 9.69
C ILE A 340 36.36 35.55 10.87
N PRO A 341 36.84 35.57 12.12
CA PRO A 341 36.01 35.30 13.30
C PRO A 341 34.84 36.28 13.46
N GLN A 342 34.97 37.49 12.92
CA GLN A 342 33.91 38.51 12.90
C GLN A 342 32.93 38.38 11.71
N SER A 343 33.08 37.34 10.87
CA SER A 343 32.18 37.13 9.74
C SER A 343 30.78 36.72 10.20
N THR A 344 29.77 37.35 9.60
CA THR A 344 28.34 37.08 9.83
C THR A 344 27.82 35.90 8.99
N ILE A 345 28.60 35.49 7.97
CA ILE A 345 28.27 34.40 7.04
C ILE A 345 27.98 33.07 7.77
N PRO A 346 28.78 32.66 8.77
CA PRO A 346 28.55 31.38 9.44
C PRO A 346 27.26 31.36 10.25
N GLY A 347 26.92 32.49 10.87
CA GLY A 347 25.63 32.67 11.53
C GLY A 347 24.45 32.56 10.55
N MET A 348 24.59 33.09 9.32
CA MET A 348 23.54 32.94 8.29
C MET A 348 23.31 31.48 7.92
N PHE A 349 24.36 30.66 7.82
CA PHE A 349 24.21 29.23 7.50
C PHE A 349 23.54 28.43 8.61
N VAL A 350 23.85 28.73 9.88
CA VAL A 350 23.16 28.12 11.03
C VAL A 350 21.66 28.46 11.00
N ILE A 351 21.32 29.71 10.69
CA ILE A 351 19.92 30.16 10.56
C ILE A 351 19.24 29.52 9.34
N LEU A 352 19.96 29.20 8.27
CA LEU A 352 19.40 28.55 7.07
C LEU A 352 19.25 27.03 7.22
N LEU A 353 19.91 26.39 8.18
CA LEU A 353 19.91 24.94 8.32
C LEU A 353 18.50 24.33 8.50
N PRO A 354 17.58 24.91 9.29
CA PRO A 354 16.20 24.40 9.37
C PRO A 354 15.48 24.38 8.02
N TRP A 355 15.79 25.30 7.10
CA TRP A 355 15.19 25.29 5.76
C TRP A 355 15.58 24.08 4.91
N LEU A 356 16.71 23.44 5.22
CA LEU A 356 17.14 22.19 4.58
C LEU A 356 16.66 20.95 5.34
N TYR A 357 16.67 21.02 6.67
CA TYR A 357 16.35 19.87 7.53
C TYR A 357 14.84 19.63 7.67
N CYS A 358 14.03 20.67 7.85
CA CYS A 358 12.58 20.53 8.05
C CYS A 358 11.88 19.81 6.87
N PRO A 359 12.16 20.14 5.60
CA PRO A 359 11.58 19.39 4.47
C PRO A 359 12.00 17.91 4.44
N LEU A 360 13.24 17.61 4.82
CA LEU A 360 13.73 16.23 4.89
C LEU A 360 12.97 15.43 5.96
N VAL A 361 12.81 16.00 7.15
CA VAL A 361 12.01 15.40 8.23
C VAL A 361 10.54 15.26 7.81
N TRP A 362 10.00 16.26 7.12
CA TRP A 362 8.65 16.19 6.57
C TRP A 362 8.49 15.01 5.60
N CYS A 363 9.45 14.76 4.71
CA CYS A 363 9.37 13.59 3.82
C CYS A 363 9.28 12.26 4.59
N LEU A 364 9.96 12.14 5.73
CA LEU A 364 9.86 10.97 6.60
C LEU A 364 8.48 10.88 7.29
N TYR A 365 7.99 12.00 7.81
CA TYR A 365 6.66 12.05 8.44
C TYR A 365 5.51 11.90 7.44
N ASN A 366 5.71 12.29 6.19
CA ASN A 366 4.74 12.10 5.12
C ASN A 366 4.46 10.61 4.93
N ILE A 367 5.44 9.71 5.12
CA ILE A 367 5.19 8.26 5.12
C ILE A 367 4.14 7.88 6.17
N LEU A 368 4.29 8.37 7.41
CA LEU A 368 3.35 8.10 8.49
C LEU A 368 1.97 8.72 8.21
N PHE A 369 1.93 9.96 7.74
CA PHE A 369 0.69 10.63 7.36
C PHE A 369 -0.06 9.86 6.28
N GLN A 370 0.64 9.41 5.24
CA GLN A 370 0.09 8.65 4.12
C GLN A 370 -0.53 7.31 4.58
N LEU A 371 0.04 6.67 5.61
CA LEU A 371 -0.53 5.45 6.21
C LEU A 371 -1.82 5.74 6.98
N THR A 372 -1.88 6.80 7.79
CA THR A 372 -3.05 7.06 8.66
C THR A 372 -4.16 7.86 7.98
N GLY A 373 -3.84 8.82 7.12
CA GLY A 373 -4.79 9.59 6.30
C GLY A 373 -5.67 10.61 7.01
N THR A 374 -5.36 11.02 8.25
CA THR A 374 -6.18 12.01 8.99
C THR A 374 -5.60 13.43 8.86
N LEU A 375 -6.43 14.43 8.54
CA LEU A 375 -6.01 15.83 8.40
C LEU A 375 -5.42 16.41 9.70
N ALA A 376 -5.92 16.00 10.86
CA ALA A 376 -5.35 16.42 12.13
C ALA A 376 -3.90 15.92 12.28
N LEU A 377 -3.61 14.66 11.89
CA LEU A 377 -2.24 14.13 11.89
C LEU A 377 -1.35 14.85 10.90
N PHE A 378 -1.88 15.22 9.73
CA PHE A 378 -1.16 16.06 8.77
C PHE A 378 -0.65 17.34 9.44
N PHE A 379 -1.52 18.13 10.07
CA PHE A 379 -1.12 19.38 10.72
C PHE A 379 -0.19 19.15 11.91
N GLY A 380 -0.43 18.12 12.72
CA GLY A 380 0.44 17.78 13.85
C GLY A 380 1.86 17.42 13.41
N LEU A 381 2.00 16.56 12.39
CA LEU A 381 3.29 16.18 11.84
C LEU A 381 3.96 17.33 11.07
N LEU A 382 3.18 18.18 10.41
CA LEU A 382 3.71 19.36 9.71
C LEU A 382 4.31 20.35 10.71
N LEU A 383 3.58 20.66 11.79
CA LEU A 383 4.06 21.51 12.88
C LEU A 383 5.31 20.90 13.54
N LEU A 384 5.35 19.58 13.72
CA LEU A 384 6.51 18.90 14.29
C LEU A 384 7.74 18.99 13.37
N ALA A 385 7.57 18.73 12.07
CA ALA A 385 8.65 18.82 11.10
C ALA A 385 9.17 20.25 10.94
N PHE A 386 8.28 21.25 10.93
CA PHE A 386 8.61 22.66 10.71
C PHE A 386 8.87 23.45 11.98
N GLY A 387 8.77 22.83 13.16
CA GLY A 387 9.02 23.51 14.42
C GLY A 387 10.40 24.18 14.53
N PRO A 388 11.49 23.54 14.07
CA PRO A 388 12.80 24.18 14.03
C PRO A 388 12.88 25.44 13.17
N MET A 389 11.95 25.66 12.24
CA MET A 389 11.91 26.87 11.40
C MET A 389 11.72 28.15 12.22
N ASN A 390 11.16 28.04 13.42
CA ASN A 390 11.07 29.16 14.36
C ASN A 390 12.44 29.75 14.70
N TYR A 391 13.49 28.92 14.82
CA TYR A 391 14.86 29.40 15.04
C TYR A 391 15.36 30.24 13.87
N SER A 392 15.00 29.88 12.64
CA SER A 392 15.35 30.66 11.44
C SER A 392 14.66 32.02 11.42
N LEU A 393 13.36 32.05 11.71
CA LEU A 393 12.55 33.27 11.73
C LEU A 393 13.01 34.22 12.83
N LEU A 394 13.10 33.73 14.07
CA LEU A 394 13.54 34.53 15.21
C LEU A 394 15.01 34.92 15.10
N GLY A 395 15.88 34.06 14.58
CA GLY A 395 17.29 34.38 14.37
C GLY A 395 17.49 35.50 13.36
N THR A 396 16.67 35.52 12.31
CA THR A 396 16.65 36.61 11.32
C THR A 396 16.12 37.90 11.94
N TYR A 397 15.03 37.82 12.70
CA TYR A 397 14.39 38.95 13.38
C TYR A 397 15.32 39.61 14.42
N PHE A 398 15.96 38.81 15.28
CA PHE A 398 16.90 39.30 16.29
C PHE A 398 18.31 39.61 15.73
N HIS A 399 18.51 39.45 14.42
CA HIS A 399 19.79 39.70 13.75
C HIS A 399 20.98 38.98 14.39
N ILE A 400 20.81 37.74 14.85
CA ILE A 400 21.83 36.95 15.57
C ILE A 400 23.13 36.77 14.77
N THR A 401 23.05 36.95 13.45
CA THR A 401 24.22 36.92 12.57
C THR A 401 25.18 38.09 12.76
N LYS A 402 24.75 39.21 13.33
CA LYS A 402 25.59 40.39 13.58
C LYS A 402 26.38 40.20 14.88
N PRO A 403 27.56 40.82 15.03
CA PRO A 403 28.24 40.86 16.32
C PRO A 403 27.32 41.54 17.35
N MET A 404 27.11 40.90 18.50
CA MET A 404 26.28 41.38 19.60
C MET A 404 27.03 41.18 20.92
N ASP A 405 26.69 41.97 21.94
CA ASP A 405 27.18 41.77 23.31
C ASP A 405 26.62 40.47 23.91
N ASP A 406 27.41 39.81 24.76
CA ASP A 406 27.10 38.49 25.32
C ASP A 406 25.75 38.48 26.06
N LYS A 407 25.44 39.56 26.79
CA LYS A 407 24.15 39.69 27.51
C LYS A 407 22.96 39.69 26.54
N THR A 408 23.12 40.33 25.39
CA THR A 408 22.09 40.39 24.35
C THR A 408 21.92 39.04 23.67
N VAL A 409 23.02 38.34 23.37
CA VAL A 409 22.98 36.99 22.79
C VAL A 409 22.25 36.03 23.72
N ILE A 410 22.62 35.98 25.00
CA ILE A 410 21.98 35.11 25.99
C ILE A 410 20.49 35.41 26.11
N GLY A 411 20.11 36.69 26.18
CA GLY A 411 18.71 37.12 26.22
C GLY A 411 17.90 36.68 24.99
N ASN A 412 18.47 36.84 23.79
CA ASN A 412 17.82 36.44 22.54
C ASN A 412 17.71 34.92 22.39
N VAL A 413 18.76 34.16 22.74
CA VAL A 413 18.73 32.69 22.74
C VAL A 413 17.70 32.16 23.73
N ARG A 414 17.56 32.77 24.92
CA ARG A 414 16.51 32.40 25.88
C ARG A 414 15.11 32.61 25.30
N LYS A 415 14.86 33.75 24.63
CA LYS A 415 13.57 34.02 23.95
C LYS A 415 13.29 33.00 22.85
N MET A 416 14.29 32.64 22.05
CA MET A 416 14.15 31.62 21.01
C MET A 416 13.85 30.23 21.58
N ASN A 417 14.53 29.84 22.66
CA ASN A 417 14.30 28.56 23.32
C ASN A 417 12.91 28.50 23.97
N VAL A 418 12.45 29.58 24.61
CA VAL A 418 11.08 29.66 25.16
C VAL A 418 10.04 29.57 24.04
N SER A 419 10.22 30.31 22.94
CA SER A 419 9.29 30.27 21.81
C SER A 419 9.26 28.88 21.15
N SER A 420 10.42 28.24 21.00
CA SER A 420 10.51 26.88 20.46
C SER A 420 9.92 25.85 21.41
N ALA A 421 10.11 26.00 22.73
CA ALA A 421 9.46 25.17 23.74
C ALA A 421 7.94 25.32 23.73
N LEU A 422 7.41 26.54 23.59
CA LEU A 422 5.96 26.78 23.44
C LEU A 422 5.41 26.10 22.19
N LEU A 423 6.11 26.20 21.06
CA LEU A 423 5.71 25.51 19.83
C LEU A 423 5.73 23.98 20.01
N VAL A 424 6.78 23.47 20.67
CA VAL A 424 6.94 22.06 21.03
C VAL A 424 5.97 21.62 22.14
N LEU A 425 5.27 22.51 22.85
CA LEU A 425 4.19 22.13 23.78
C LEU A 425 2.84 22.07 23.07
N LEU A 426 2.65 22.88 22.03
CA LEU A 426 1.46 22.83 21.16
C LEU A 426 1.46 21.58 20.26
N THR A 427 2.63 21.04 19.93
CA THR A 427 2.71 19.86 19.05
C THR A 427 2.25 18.57 19.73
N PRO A 428 2.70 18.24 20.96
CA PRO A 428 2.28 17.09 21.75
C PRO A 428 0.81 17.12 22.08
N SER A 429 0.17 18.24 22.41
CA SER A 429 -1.28 18.19 22.69
C SER A 429 -2.07 17.73 21.45
N ALA A 430 -1.64 18.15 20.25
CA ALA A 430 -2.21 17.68 19.00
C ALA A 430 -1.83 16.22 18.71
N THR A 431 -0.54 15.84 18.85
CA THR A 431 -0.07 14.49 18.52
C THR A 431 -0.43 13.44 19.57
N THR A 432 -0.47 13.75 20.87
CA THR A 432 -0.96 12.83 21.92
C THR A 432 -2.46 12.67 21.85
N HIS A 433 -3.24 13.72 21.57
CA HIS A 433 -4.67 13.54 21.29
C HIS A 433 -4.89 12.63 20.08
N LEU A 434 -4.05 12.73 19.06
CA LEU A 434 -4.11 11.88 17.87
C LEU A 434 -3.64 10.45 18.10
N VAL A 435 -2.50 10.27 18.77
CA VAL A 435 -2.00 8.94 19.14
C VAL A 435 -3.02 8.29 20.07
N PHE A 436 -3.51 8.99 21.09
CA PHE A 436 -4.55 8.47 21.98
C PHE A 436 -5.85 8.16 21.23
N SER A 437 -6.31 9.01 20.31
CA SER A 437 -7.51 8.74 19.49
C SER A 437 -7.31 7.53 18.56
N THR A 438 -6.13 7.39 17.95
CA THR A 438 -5.80 6.27 17.05
C THR A 438 -5.62 4.98 17.84
N PHE A 439 -4.93 5.04 18.98
CA PHE A 439 -4.70 3.92 19.87
C PHE A 439 -5.99 3.49 20.57
N ALA A 440 -6.87 4.43 20.94
CA ALA A 440 -8.21 4.13 21.45
C ALA A 440 -9.07 3.44 20.38
N LYS A 441 -9.05 3.92 19.13
CA LYS A 441 -9.74 3.23 18.02
C LYS A 441 -9.20 1.82 17.82
N TYR A 442 -7.87 1.65 17.78
CA TYR A 442 -7.23 0.35 17.66
C TYR A 442 -7.56 -0.58 18.85
N LEU A 443 -7.52 -0.08 20.08
CA LEU A 443 -7.89 -0.83 21.28
C LEU A 443 -9.36 -1.23 21.25
N VAL A 444 -10.26 -0.32 20.89
CA VAL A 444 -11.69 -0.62 20.78
C VAL A 444 -11.94 -1.69 19.72
N THR A 445 -11.31 -1.60 18.54
CA THR A 445 -11.45 -2.65 17.52
C THR A 445 -10.82 -3.97 17.93
N THR A 446 -9.71 -3.93 18.68
CA THR A 446 -9.04 -5.15 19.18
C THR A 446 -9.84 -5.80 20.30
N ILE A 447 -10.36 -5.01 21.25
CA ILE A 447 -11.24 -5.49 22.33
C ILE A 447 -12.51 -6.07 21.73
N ALA A 448 -13.15 -5.39 20.77
CA ALA A 448 -14.30 -5.94 20.06
C ALA A 448 -13.98 -7.27 19.35
N GLY A 449 -12.81 -7.38 18.71
CA GLY A 449 -12.37 -8.64 18.10
C GLY A 449 -12.05 -9.74 19.10
N VAL A 450 -11.46 -9.41 20.25
CA VAL A 450 -11.15 -10.37 21.33
C VAL A 450 -12.43 -10.80 22.05
N ASP A 451 -13.36 -9.89 22.35
CA ASP A 451 -14.66 -10.22 22.94
C ASP A 451 -15.46 -11.14 22.02
N PHE A 452 -15.40 -10.91 20.70
CA PHE A 452 -15.99 -11.83 19.73
C PHE A 452 -15.36 -13.24 19.82
N VAL A 453 -14.03 -13.33 19.79
CA VAL A 453 -13.32 -14.62 19.85
C VAL A 453 -13.53 -15.34 21.19
N VAL A 454 -13.51 -14.61 22.31
CA VAL A 454 -13.74 -15.16 23.64
C VAL A 454 -15.20 -15.58 23.80
N GLY A 455 -16.15 -14.80 23.29
CA GLY A 455 -17.56 -15.18 23.24
C GLY A 455 -17.73 -16.53 22.55
N GLU A 456 -17.05 -16.73 21.42
CA GLU A 456 -17.13 -17.97 20.66
C GLU A 456 -16.49 -19.16 21.38
N ILE A 457 -15.32 -18.97 21.96
CA ILE A 457 -14.65 -20.00 22.78
C ILE A 457 -15.50 -20.37 24.00
N THR A 458 -16.16 -19.39 24.63
CA THR A 458 -16.99 -19.64 25.82
C THR A 458 -18.25 -20.41 25.44
N SER A 459 -18.89 -20.05 24.32
CA SER A 459 -20.04 -20.78 23.77
C SER A 459 -19.66 -22.24 23.43
N GLN A 460 -18.50 -22.46 22.79
CA GLN A 460 -17.98 -23.80 22.54
C GLN A 460 -17.69 -24.57 23.83
N ARG A 461 -17.16 -23.92 24.86
CA ARG A 461 -16.84 -24.57 26.13
C ARG A 461 -18.08 -24.91 26.97
N ASP A 462 -19.10 -24.07 26.94
CA ASP A 462 -20.39 -24.36 27.56
C ASP A 462 -21.04 -25.56 26.88
N PHE A 463 -20.92 -25.65 25.55
CA PHE A 463 -21.32 -26.83 24.80
C PHE A 463 -20.52 -28.08 25.23
N GLU A 464 -19.19 -28.01 25.33
CA GLU A 464 -18.35 -29.14 25.79
C GLU A 464 -18.64 -29.58 27.23
N VAL A 465 -18.90 -28.65 28.15
CA VAL A 465 -19.26 -28.94 29.55
C VAL A 465 -20.64 -29.57 29.61
N PHE A 466 -21.60 -29.06 28.84
CA PHE A 466 -22.93 -29.64 28.73
C PHE A 466 -22.85 -31.06 28.19
N LEU A 467 -22.07 -31.29 27.13
CA LEU A 467 -21.75 -32.63 26.64
C LEU A 467 -21.20 -33.45 27.81
N THR A 468 -20.08 -33.07 28.43
CA THR A 468 -19.35 -33.93 29.39
C THR A 468 -20.06 -34.21 30.72
N THR A 469 -20.88 -33.28 31.22
CA THR A 469 -21.51 -33.41 32.55
C THR A 469 -23.02 -33.66 32.50
N GLY A 470 -23.67 -33.44 31.36
CA GLY A 470 -25.12 -33.54 31.19
C GLY A 470 -25.93 -32.59 32.07
N ASN A 471 -25.28 -31.67 32.79
CA ASN A 471 -25.90 -30.80 33.76
C ASN A 471 -25.68 -29.33 33.38
N ASP A 472 -26.77 -28.68 33.02
CA ASP A 472 -26.82 -27.27 32.67
C ASP A 472 -26.46 -26.41 33.90
N ARG A 473 -25.28 -25.80 33.90
CA ARG A 473 -24.89 -24.86 34.97
C ARG A 473 -25.34 -23.43 34.70
N GLY A 474 -25.63 -23.08 33.45
CA GLY A 474 -26.36 -21.85 33.13
C GLY A 474 -27.84 -22.12 33.28
N GLY A 475 -28.57 -21.38 34.12
CA GLY A 475 -30.02 -21.56 34.34
C GLY A 475 -30.92 -21.34 33.11
N HIS A 476 -30.37 -21.35 31.89
CA HIS A 476 -31.14 -21.45 30.67
C HIS A 476 -31.71 -22.86 30.59
N ARG A 477 -33.06 -22.96 30.61
CA ARG A 477 -33.76 -24.22 30.40
C ARG A 477 -33.45 -24.73 28.99
N VAL A 478 -32.41 -25.55 28.84
CA VAL A 478 -32.19 -26.28 27.59
C VAL A 478 -33.38 -27.21 27.38
N SER A 479 -34.04 -27.03 26.24
CA SER A 479 -35.25 -27.77 25.87
C SER A 479 -34.96 -29.28 25.84
N ALA A 480 -35.98 -30.11 26.12
CA ALA A 480 -35.83 -31.57 26.11
C ALA A 480 -35.30 -32.11 24.77
N LEU A 481 -35.55 -31.39 23.67
CA LEU A 481 -35.09 -31.71 22.32
C LEU A 481 -33.55 -31.60 22.21
N THR A 482 -32.99 -30.52 22.74
CA THR A 482 -31.54 -30.28 22.75
C THR A 482 -30.80 -31.29 23.62
N ARG A 483 -31.45 -31.77 24.70
CA ARG A 483 -30.90 -32.80 25.60
C ARG A 483 -30.85 -34.19 24.93
N SER A 484 -31.84 -34.50 24.07
CA SER A 484 -31.84 -35.71 23.23
C SER A 484 -30.69 -35.69 22.22
N LYS A 485 -30.56 -34.59 21.48
CA LYS A 485 -29.52 -34.39 20.45
C LYS A 485 -28.11 -34.50 21.03
N ILE A 486 -27.91 -34.00 22.24
CA ILE A 486 -26.61 -34.08 22.90
C ILE A 486 -26.29 -35.47 23.42
N ASN A 487 -27.27 -36.20 23.96
CA ASN A 487 -27.05 -37.60 24.37
C ASN A 487 -26.68 -38.48 23.17
N PHE A 488 -27.24 -38.20 21.99
CA PHE A 488 -26.88 -38.87 20.73
C PHE A 488 -25.42 -38.58 20.34
N LEU A 489 -25.03 -37.30 20.26
CA LEU A 489 -23.66 -36.89 19.91
C LEU A 489 -22.60 -37.38 20.92
N MET A 490 -22.96 -37.47 22.20
CA MET A 490 -22.13 -38.03 23.26
C MET A 490 -21.87 -39.53 23.08
N LYS A 491 -22.90 -40.29 22.69
CA LYS A 491 -22.80 -41.74 22.44
C LYS A 491 -21.86 -42.01 21.27
N GLU A 492 -22.02 -41.28 20.18
CA GLU A 492 -21.18 -41.40 18.98
C GLU A 492 -19.70 -41.07 19.26
N ARG A 493 -19.44 -40.02 20.07
CA ARG A 493 -18.07 -39.67 20.47
C ARG A 493 -17.41 -40.76 21.31
N ASN A 494 -18.15 -41.40 22.23
CA ASN A 494 -17.62 -42.46 23.08
C ASN A 494 -17.36 -43.74 22.28
N GLU A 495 -18.20 -44.07 21.30
CA GLU A 495 -17.96 -45.19 20.38
C GLU A 495 -16.66 -44.97 19.56
N ARG A 496 -16.43 -43.76 19.05
CA ARG A 496 -15.18 -43.40 18.35
C ARG A 496 -13.93 -43.43 19.25
N LEU A 497 -14.07 -43.05 20.52
CA LEU A 497 -12.98 -43.12 21.50
C LEU A 497 -12.64 -44.57 21.89
N ASP A 498 -13.65 -45.44 22.03
CA ASP A 498 -13.45 -46.87 22.25
C ASP A 498 -12.77 -47.55 21.06
N ASP A 499 -13.09 -47.14 19.83
CA ASP A 499 -12.43 -47.65 18.63
C ASP A 499 -10.97 -47.20 18.52
N LEU A 500 -10.66 -45.97 18.93
CA LEU A 500 -9.28 -45.48 19.02
C LEU A 500 -8.49 -46.18 20.14
N CYS A 501 -9.11 -46.45 21.29
CA CYS A 501 -8.50 -47.23 22.37
C CYS A 501 -8.23 -48.68 21.94
N LYS A 502 -9.17 -49.34 21.27
CA LYS A 502 -8.97 -50.68 20.67
C LYS A 502 -7.85 -50.69 19.62
N ALA A 503 -7.75 -49.63 18.81
CA ALA A 503 -6.68 -49.48 17.83
C ALA A 503 -5.29 -49.27 18.48
N ASN A 504 -5.25 -48.68 19.67
CA ASN A 504 -4.01 -48.41 20.40
C ASN A 504 -3.56 -49.60 21.27
N ASP A 505 -4.48 -50.36 21.86
CA ASP A 505 -4.18 -51.63 22.55
C ASP A 505 -3.65 -52.69 21.57
N ASN A 506 -4.12 -52.67 20.31
CA ASN A 506 -3.57 -53.51 19.24
C ASN A 506 -2.14 -53.12 18.81
N LYS A 507 -1.61 -51.96 19.22
CA LYS A 507 -0.22 -51.52 18.93
C LYS A 507 0.80 -51.89 20.01
N VAL A 508 0.37 -52.33 21.20
CA VAL A 508 1.29 -52.71 22.30
C VAL A 508 1.85 -54.13 22.14
N ASN A 509 1.39 -54.90 21.16
CA ASN A 509 1.88 -56.26 20.90
C ASN A 509 2.94 -56.36 19.78
N ILE A 510 3.74 -55.31 19.58
CA ILE A 510 4.93 -55.37 18.71
C ILE A 510 6.18 -55.58 19.58
N LYS A 511 6.27 -56.76 20.19
CA LYS A 511 7.55 -57.36 20.63
C LYS A 511 8.16 -58.05 19.41
N GLY A 512 9.03 -57.35 18.69
CA GLY A 512 9.81 -57.99 17.64
C GLY A 512 10.26 -57.06 16.52
N MET A 513 11.02 -56.02 16.84
CA MET A 513 11.91 -55.38 15.85
C MET A 513 13.08 -54.72 16.58
N ASP A 514 13.93 -55.58 17.15
CA ASP A 514 15.27 -55.22 17.59
C ASP A 514 16.21 -55.09 16.40
N ARG A 515 17.09 -54.09 16.50
CA ARG A 515 18.17 -53.68 15.56
C ARG A 515 17.67 -52.96 14.33
N TRP A 516 18.01 -51.67 14.22
CA TRP A 516 18.96 -51.13 13.23
C TRP A 516 19.19 -49.63 13.56
N GLY A 517 20.38 -49.33 14.08
CA GLY A 517 21.14 -48.09 13.83
C GLY A 517 20.60 -46.74 14.31
N VAL A 518 20.97 -46.34 15.52
CA VAL A 518 21.08 -44.94 15.94
C VAL A 518 22.41 -44.39 15.41
N GLU A 519 22.37 -43.62 14.32
CA GLU A 519 23.34 -42.56 13.99
C GLU A 519 22.93 -41.81 12.70
N MET A 520 23.11 -40.48 12.71
CA MET A 520 22.89 -39.48 11.64
C MET A 520 21.48 -38.89 11.50
N GLY A 521 21.26 -37.56 11.50
CA GLY A 521 22.23 -36.47 11.47
C GLY A 521 21.59 -35.08 11.61
N ILE A 522 22.18 -34.27 12.48
CA ILE A 522 21.95 -32.82 12.67
C ILE A 522 22.98 -31.98 11.85
N ASN A 523 23.74 -32.59 10.94
CA ASN A 523 24.79 -31.90 10.15
C ASN A 523 24.53 -31.83 8.64
N ARG A 524 23.30 -31.48 8.21
CA ARG A 524 22.97 -31.35 6.78
C ARG A 524 22.23 -30.07 6.40
N VAL A 525 22.66 -28.93 6.95
CA VAL A 525 22.24 -27.60 6.44
C VAL A 525 23.44 -26.69 6.14
N GLY A 526 24.62 -26.92 6.76
CA GLY A 526 25.82 -26.11 6.53
C GLY A 526 26.53 -26.31 5.18
N ASP A 527 26.51 -27.52 4.61
CA ASP A 527 27.36 -27.86 3.46
C ASP A 527 26.73 -27.62 2.09
N ARG A 528 25.40 -27.39 2.01
CA ARG A 528 24.73 -27.06 0.73
C ARG A 528 24.90 -25.60 0.32
N MET A 529 25.24 -24.69 1.23
CA MET A 529 25.49 -23.27 0.88
C MET A 529 26.92 -22.99 0.38
N LYS A 530 27.89 -23.87 0.65
CA LYS A 530 29.27 -23.73 0.13
C LYS A 530 29.48 -24.35 -1.26
N ALA A 531 28.61 -25.29 -1.68
CA ALA A 531 28.74 -25.97 -2.97
C ALA A 531 28.11 -25.20 -4.17
N VAL A 532 27.27 -24.19 -3.92
CA VAL A 532 26.66 -23.38 -5.00
C VAL A 532 27.59 -22.24 -5.45
N ASN A 533 28.50 -21.77 -4.59
CA ASN A 533 29.39 -20.65 -4.92
C ASN A 533 30.70 -21.05 -5.64
N THR A 534 30.99 -22.35 -5.73
CA THR A 534 32.25 -22.86 -6.35
C THR A 534 32.04 -23.49 -7.73
N ARG A 535 30.80 -23.57 -8.23
CA ARG A 535 30.48 -24.04 -9.60
C ARG A 535 30.33 -22.92 -10.64
N ALA A 536 30.41 -21.65 -10.23
CA ALA A 536 30.31 -20.50 -11.14
C ALA A 536 31.65 -20.02 -11.74
N LEU A 537 32.79 -20.67 -11.42
CA LEU A 537 34.12 -20.18 -11.81
C LEU A 537 35.00 -21.18 -12.59
N LYS A 538 34.43 -22.27 -13.14
CA LYS A 538 35.23 -23.26 -13.88
C LYS A 538 34.52 -23.90 -15.07
N ILE A 539 33.81 -23.14 -15.90
CA ILE A 539 33.42 -23.57 -17.25
C ILE A 539 33.49 -22.37 -18.20
N ASN A 540 34.57 -22.26 -18.96
CA ASN A 540 34.67 -21.76 -20.36
C ASN A 540 36.05 -21.18 -20.67
N GLY A 541 37.02 -22.07 -20.91
CA GLY A 541 38.23 -21.76 -21.64
C GLY A 541 38.00 -21.86 -23.16
N LYS A 542 37.17 -20.97 -23.72
CA LYS A 542 37.11 -20.75 -25.17
C LYS A 542 37.19 -19.25 -25.46
N PRO A 543 38.07 -18.81 -26.37
CA PRO A 543 38.08 -17.41 -26.79
C PRO A 543 36.77 -17.06 -27.49
N PRO A 544 36.26 -15.82 -27.32
CA PRO A 544 34.99 -15.40 -27.89
C PRO A 544 35.05 -15.43 -29.43
N PRO A 545 33.97 -15.84 -30.12
CA PRO A 545 33.88 -15.71 -31.56
C PRO A 545 33.92 -14.23 -31.94
N LYS A 546 34.69 -13.90 -33.00
CA LYS A 546 34.73 -12.56 -33.59
C LYS A 546 33.30 -12.12 -33.95
N PRO A 547 32.92 -10.86 -33.68
CA PRO A 547 31.61 -10.35 -34.04
C PRO A 547 31.40 -10.45 -35.56
N PRO A 548 30.20 -10.83 -36.02
CA PRO A 548 29.89 -10.83 -37.44
C PRO A 548 30.03 -9.42 -37.99
N ARG A 549 30.72 -9.31 -39.12
CA ARG A 549 30.83 -8.10 -39.92
C ARG A 549 29.42 -7.66 -40.29
N THR A 550 28.96 -6.55 -39.73
CA THR A 550 27.75 -5.85 -40.17
C THR A 550 27.99 -5.37 -41.59
N THR A 551 27.52 -6.16 -42.56
CA THR A 551 27.21 -5.65 -43.90
C THR A 551 26.07 -4.66 -43.75
N LEU A 552 26.35 -3.40 -44.09
CA LEU A 552 25.37 -2.34 -44.22
C LEU A 552 24.21 -2.81 -45.12
N PRO A 553 22.94 -2.58 -44.75
CA PRO A 553 21.84 -2.78 -45.68
C PRO A 553 21.97 -1.80 -46.86
N PRO A 554 21.55 -2.21 -48.07
CA PRO A 554 21.63 -1.40 -49.26
C PRO A 554 20.79 -0.11 -49.10
N GLN A 555 21.32 0.95 -49.67
CA GLN A 555 20.72 2.28 -49.74
C GLN A 555 19.27 2.21 -50.23
N PHE A 556 18.40 2.98 -49.56
CA PHE A 556 17.03 3.26 -49.98
C PHE A 556 16.97 3.66 -51.46
N PRO A 557 15.96 3.19 -52.22
CA PRO A 557 15.69 3.71 -53.53
C PRO A 557 15.11 5.13 -53.42
N LYS A 558 15.57 6.01 -54.30
CA LYS A 558 15.00 7.35 -54.54
C LYS A 558 13.49 7.24 -54.73
N MET A 559 12.70 7.77 -53.80
CA MET A 559 11.29 8.06 -54.07
C MET A 559 11.22 9.34 -54.91
N GLY A 560 10.92 9.13 -56.19
CA GLY A 560 10.47 10.16 -57.12
C GLY A 560 9.08 10.68 -56.74
N GLY A 561 8.82 11.91 -57.17
CA GLY A 561 7.60 12.66 -56.88
C GLY A 561 6.31 11.98 -57.30
N GLY A 562 5.26 12.27 -56.54
CA GLY A 562 3.93 11.71 -56.75
C GLY A 562 2.87 12.53 -56.02
N ASN A 563 2.57 13.68 -56.61
CA ASN A 563 1.46 14.58 -56.34
C ASN A 563 0.12 13.84 -56.07
N LYS A 564 -0.59 14.17 -54.96
CA LYS A 564 -2.06 14.36 -54.92
C LYS A 564 -2.52 14.75 -53.51
N ARG A 565 -2.91 16.03 -53.38
CA ARG A 565 -3.82 16.52 -52.34
C ARG A 565 -5.19 15.85 -52.50
N LYS A 566 -5.78 15.38 -51.40
CA LYS A 566 -7.23 15.34 -51.23
C LYS A 566 -7.55 15.94 -49.86
N SER A 567 -8.24 17.08 -49.91
CA SER A 567 -9.03 17.62 -48.82
C SER A 567 -10.15 16.66 -48.46
N TYR A 568 -10.49 16.56 -47.19
CA TYR A 568 -11.87 16.36 -46.77
C TYR A 568 -12.22 17.35 -45.66
N VAL A 569 -13.43 17.87 -45.84
CA VAL A 569 -14.27 18.68 -44.94
C VAL A 569 -14.57 17.90 -43.67
#